data_AF-A0A382BYU1-F1
#
_entry.id   AF-A0A382BYU1-F1
#
_cell.length_a   1.000
_cell.length_b   1.000
_cell.length_c   1.000
_cell.angle_alpha   90.00
_cell.angle_beta   90.00
_cell.angle_gamma   90.00
#
_symmetry.space_group_name_H-M   'P 1'
#
loop_
_entity.id
_entity.type
_entity.pdbx_description
1 polymer ?
#
loop_
_entity_poly.entity_id
_entity_poly.type
_entity_poly.pdbx_seq_one_letter_code
_entity_poly.pdbx_strand_id
1 'polypeptide(L)'
;MKLSKSSIVLIVVLGLFLIYMFGQSESSLEIVDFSIDKPDTQTPSITSNAERNPYYGDLHVHTKYSFDAYVFGITATPDDAYRYAKGEGIKHPMGYEMKLREPLDFYAVTDHGIFLGMVEALADTTTKISQKPFAEPFHNLNRPENMNDSSFGERANLFSGVLRGTIVNPYPYWHPKVIKAWLTKNTAVALKTFDYDVHKSAWADIARAAEEHNDPGKFTSFIGYEFTSSTNVEGGNLHRNVIFNSSQAPVRPWSRIDSINPEDLWTWMDKLRDKGVDSLAMPHNSNGSNGQMFEMETFRGYPIDNAY
;
A
#
# COMPACT_ATOMS: atom_id res chain seq x y z
N MET A 1 -55.34 -2.40 3.70
CA MET A 1 -55.14 -1.55 2.49
C MET A 1 -54.14 -2.26 1.60
N LYS A 2 -54.51 -2.71 0.39
CA LYS A 2 -53.56 -3.37 -0.54
C LYS A 2 -52.77 -2.28 -1.27
N LEU A 3 -51.44 -2.32 -1.18
CA LEU A 3 -50.56 -1.43 -1.95
C LEU A 3 -50.75 -1.69 -3.45
N SER A 4 -50.84 -0.63 -4.23
CA SER A 4 -50.89 -0.75 -5.70
C SER A 4 -49.54 -1.25 -6.23
N LYS A 5 -49.53 -1.91 -7.40
CA LYS A 5 -48.27 -2.33 -8.07
C LYS A 5 -47.31 -1.14 -8.25
N SER A 6 -47.83 0.03 -8.60
CA SER A 6 -47.05 1.27 -8.77
C SER A 6 -46.45 1.76 -7.44
N SER A 7 -47.20 1.65 -6.34
CA SER A 7 -46.70 1.98 -5.00
C SER A 7 -45.60 1.03 -4.56
N ILE A 8 -45.71 -0.27 -4.87
CA ILE A 8 -44.67 -1.27 -4.57
C ILE A 8 -43.40 -0.96 -5.37
N VAL A 9 -43.52 -0.67 -6.66
CA VAL A 9 -42.37 -0.31 -7.51
C VAL A 9 -41.67 0.95 -6.98
N LEU A 10 -42.43 1.99 -6.62
CA LEU A 10 -41.87 3.22 -6.09
C LEU A 10 -41.12 2.99 -4.77
N ILE A 11 -41.68 2.20 -3.85
CA ILE A 11 -41.04 1.84 -2.58
C ILE A 11 -39.74 1.07 -2.82
N VAL A 12 -39.73 0.11 -3.76
CA VAL A 12 -38.53 -0.65 -4.12
C VAL A 12 -37.46 0.27 -4.72
N VAL A 13 -37.83 1.16 -5.64
CA VAL A 13 -36.90 2.10 -6.27
C VAL A 13 -36.32 3.07 -5.24
N LEU A 14 -37.15 3.64 -4.36
CA LEU A 14 -36.67 4.50 -3.27
C LEU A 14 -35.78 3.72 -2.28
N GLY A 15 -36.14 2.48 -1.95
CA GLY A 15 -35.32 1.62 -1.09
C GLY A 15 -33.95 1.35 -1.70
N LEU A 16 -33.90 0.99 -2.98
CA LEU A 16 -32.65 0.80 -3.72
C LEU A 16 -31.84 2.10 -3.82
N PHE A 17 -32.51 3.23 -4.03
CA PHE A 17 -31.87 4.55 -4.07
C PHE A 17 -31.28 4.94 -2.70
N LEU A 18 -31.98 4.69 -1.60
CA LEU A 18 -31.47 4.97 -0.25
C LEU A 18 -30.30 4.05 0.12
N ILE A 19 -30.36 2.76 -0.26
CA ILE A 19 -29.23 1.83 -0.09
C ILE A 19 -28.03 2.30 -0.93
N TYR A 20 -28.26 2.79 -2.15
CA TYR A 20 -27.22 3.38 -2.98
C TYR A 20 -26.57 4.62 -2.35
N MET A 21 -27.38 5.53 -1.79
CA MET A 21 -26.90 6.79 -1.22
C MET A 21 -26.24 6.64 0.15
N PHE A 22 -26.71 5.73 1.00
CA PHE A 22 -26.32 5.67 2.41
C PHE A 22 -25.86 4.28 2.88
N GLY A 23 -25.97 3.25 2.05
CA GLY A 23 -25.64 1.87 2.41
C GLY A 23 -24.17 1.49 2.19
N GLN A 24 -23.35 2.41 1.66
CA GLN A 24 -21.95 2.13 1.39
C GLN A 24 -21.03 2.54 2.55
N SER A 25 -20.08 1.68 2.89
CA SER A 25 -18.92 2.02 3.73
C SER A 25 -17.67 2.16 2.87
N GLU A 26 -16.63 2.81 3.39
CA GLU A 26 -15.35 2.99 2.71
C GLU A 26 -14.23 2.80 3.74
N SER A 27 -13.71 1.59 3.84
CA SER A 27 -12.75 1.25 4.92
C SER A 27 -11.42 2.01 4.79
N SER A 28 -11.04 2.48 3.62
CA SER A 28 -9.87 3.36 3.43
C SER A 28 -10.04 4.75 4.06
N LEU A 29 -11.23 5.09 4.58
CA LEU A 29 -11.49 6.32 5.32
C LEU A 29 -11.75 6.07 6.83
N GLU A 30 -11.65 4.81 7.26
CA GLU A 30 -11.70 4.44 8.67
C GLU A 30 -10.31 4.63 9.27
N ILE A 31 -10.18 5.54 10.24
CA ILE A 31 -8.90 5.90 10.87
C ILE A 31 -8.67 5.02 12.10
N VAL A 32 -7.44 4.52 12.23
CA VAL A 32 -6.94 3.83 13.42
C VAL A 32 -5.74 4.61 13.94
N ASP A 33 -5.61 4.67 15.26
CA ASP A 33 -4.40 5.14 15.92
C ASP A 33 -3.46 3.96 16.15
N PHE A 34 -2.31 3.97 15.50
CA PHE A 34 -1.28 2.94 15.61
C PHE A 34 -0.28 3.23 16.73
N SER A 35 -0.47 4.31 17.50
CA SER A 35 0.42 4.66 18.60
C SER A 35 0.58 3.49 19.57
N ILE A 36 1.79 3.30 20.04
CA ILE A 36 2.09 2.29 21.07
C ILE A 36 2.44 2.98 22.39
N ASP A 37 2.14 2.32 23.50
CA ASP A 37 2.54 2.79 24.82
C ASP A 37 4.07 2.79 24.93
N LYS A 38 4.68 3.97 24.80
CA LYS A 38 6.10 4.18 25.08
C LYS A 38 6.27 4.82 26.46
N PRO A 39 7.37 4.53 27.18
CA PRO A 39 7.73 5.32 28.35
C PRO A 39 7.79 6.78 27.95
N ASP A 40 7.26 7.67 28.81
CA ASP A 40 7.30 9.12 28.63
C ASP A 40 8.75 9.56 28.40
N THR A 41 9.11 9.68 27.12
CA THR A 41 10.39 10.23 26.73
C THR A 41 10.14 11.71 26.71
N GLN A 42 10.77 12.45 27.64
CA GLN A 42 10.68 13.92 27.64
C GLN A 42 11.04 14.39 26.24
N THR A 43 10.04 14.78 25.46
CA THR A 43 10.27 15.35 24.14
C THR A 43 10.95 16.68 24.45
N PRO A 44 12.25 16.84 24.13
CA PRO A 44 12.92 18.10 24.41
C PRO A 44 12.13 19.20 23.71
N SER A 45 11.97 20.36 24.35
CA SER A 45 11.35 21.50 23.69
C SER A 45 12.04 21.70 22.34
N ILE A 46 11.27 21.70 21.24
CA ILE A 46 11.81 21.90 19.89
C ILE A 46 12.45 23.28 19.87
N THR A 47 13.77 23.34 20.01
CA THR A 47 14.54 24.58 19.89
C THR A 47 14.73 24.88 18.40
N SER A 48 14.81 26.16 18.05
CA SER A 48 15.11 26.52 16.65
C SER A 48 16.46 25.94 16.25
N ASN A 49 16.51 25.24 15.11
CA ASN A 49 17.76 24.74 14.52
C ASN A 49 18.55 25.89 13.87
N ALA A 50 19.15 26.75 14.69
CA ALA A 50 19.89 27.94 14.24
C ALA A 50 21.05 27.58 13.31
N GLU A 51 21.69 26.44 13.55
CA GLU A 51 22.82 25.92 12.77
C GLU A 51 22.39 25.25 11.45
N ARG A 52 21.07 25.03 11.24
CA ARG A 52 20.50 24.39 10.05
C ARG A 52 21.17 23.05 9.73
N ASN A 53 21.35 22.22 10.75
CA ASN A 53 21.92 20.89 10.61
C ASN A 53 21.23 20.11 9.48
N PRO A 54 21.98 19.51 8.54
CA PRO A 54 21.40 18.64 7.53
C PRO A 54 20.98 17.31 8.17
N TYR A 55 19.83 16.79 7.74
CA TYR A 55 19.34 15.47 8.11
C TYR A 55 19.26 14.59 6.86
N TYR A 56 19.65 13.33 6.99
CA TYR A 56 19.73 12.36 5.91
C TYR A 56 18.80 11.19 6.20
N GLY A 57 18.04 10.77 5.19
CA GLY A 57 17.08 9.70 5.35
C GLY A 57 16.59 9.16 4.03
N ASP A 58 15.77 8.11 4.12
CA ASP A 58 15.19 7.43 2.97
C ASP A 58 13.69 7.22 3.20
N LEU A 59 12.89 7.62 2.22
CA LEU A 59 11.42 7.52 2.28
C LEU A 59 10.87 6.58 1.22
N HIS A 60 11.73 5.76 0.60
CA HIS A 60 11.34 4.82 -0.45
C HIS A 60 12.01 3.45 -0.25
N VAL A 61 11.40 2.61 0.59
CA VAL A 61 12.01 1.35 1.04
C VAL A 61 10.98 0.23 1.02
N HIS A 62 11.34 -0.90 0.43
CA HIS A 62 10.50 -2.08 0.36
C HIS A 62 11.05 -3.21 1.22
N THR A 63 10.15 -3.99 1.79
CA THR A 63 10.37 -5.13 2.66
C THR A 63 9.74 -6.37 2.03
N LYS A 64 9.70 -7.48 2.79
CA LYS A 64 9.01 -8.71 2.39
C LYS A 64 7.51 -8.52 2.05
N TYR A 65 6.88 -7.43 2.50
CA TYR A 65 5.46 -7.20 2.21
C TYR A 65 5.21 -6.63 0.82
N SER A 66 6.20 -6.02 0.17
CA SER A 66 6.04 -5.58 -1.22
C SER A 66 6.21 -6.75 -2.19
N PHE A 67 5.34 -6.82 -3.19
CA PHE A 67 5.37 -7.90 -4.17
C PHE A 67 6.66 -7.88 -5.02
N ASP A 68 7.15 -6.70 -5.37
CA ASP A 68 8.33 -6.52 -6.21
C ASP A 68 9.61 -6.92 -5.47
N ALA A 69 9.71 -6.60 -4.19
CA ALA A 69 10.82 -6.98 -3.33
C ALA A 69 10.80 -8.48 -3.01
N TYR A 70 9.64 -9.01 -2.60
CA TYR A 70 9.54 -10.42 -2.22
C TYR A 70 9.82 -11.35 -3.40
N VAL A 71 9.33 -11.03 -4.60
CA VAL A 71 9.59 -11.86 -5.79
C VAL A 71 11.08 -12.02 -6.09
N PHE A 72 11.91 -11.04 -5.71
CA PHE A 72 13.36 -11.07 -5.93
C PHE A 72 14.18 -11.42 -4.67
N GLY A 73 13.55 -12.07 -3.68
CA GLY A 73 14.29 -12.70 -2.59
C GLY A 73 14.42 -11.87 -1.32
N ILE A 74 13.77 -10.71 -1.24
CA ILE A 74 13.74 -9.92 0.00
C ILE A 74 12.81 -10.60 1.01
N THR A 75 13.39 -10.98 2.15
CA THR A 75 12.68 -11.56 3.29
C THR A 75 12.77 -10.70 4.56
N ALA A 76 13.46 -9.56 4.48
CA ALA A 76 13.59 -8.60 5.57
C ALA A 76 12.23 -8.02 5.97
N THR A 77 11.98 -7.90 7.27
CA THR A 77 10.76 -7.31 7.83
C THR A 77 10.84 -5.78 7.88
N PRO A 78 9.73 -5.09 8.17
CA PRO A 78 9.78 -3.67 8.52
C PRO A 78 10.74 -3.35 9.69
N ASP A 79 10.76 -4.17 10.74
CA ASP A 79 11.71 -3.99 11.86
C ASP A 79 13.17 -4.14 11.41
N ASP A 80 13.48 -5.10 10.52
CA ASP A 80 14.82 -5.25 9.95
C ASP A 80 15.24 -3.98 9.20
N ALA A 81 14.32 -3.38 8.44
CA ALA A 81 14.57 -2.17 7.67
C ALA A 81 14.89 -0.97 8.59
N TYR A 82 14.13 -0.77 9.67
CA TYR A 82 14.42 0.30 10.63
C TYR A 82 15.69 0.04 11.46
N ARG A 83 16.00 -1.22 11.81
CA ARG A 83 17.27 -1.56 12.47
C ARG A 83 18.46 -1.28 11.56
N TYR A 84 18.35 -1.61 10.27
CA TYR A 84 19.34 -1.26 9.27
C TYR A 84 19.55 0.26 9.16
N ALA A 85 18.46 1.04 9.11
CA ALA A 85 18.53 2.51 9.10
C ALA A 85 19.24 3.09 10.33
N LYS A 86 19.10 2.44 11.50
CA LYS A 86 19.81 2.79 12.75
C LYS A 86 21.24 2.25 12.83
N GLY A 87 21.74 1.61 11.77
CA GLY A 87 23.13 1.17 11.65
C GLY A 87 23.39 -0.29 12.05
N GLU A 88 22.36 -1.12 12.19
CA GLU A 88 22.54 -2.58 12.26
C GLU A 88 22.86 -3.17 10.87
N GLY A 89 23.38 -4.40 10.83
CA GLY A 89 23.59 -5.14 9.59
C GLY A 89 22.30 -5.78 9.07
N ILE A 90 22.19 -5.94 7.75
CA ILE A 90 21.07 -6.63 7.09
C ILE A 90 21.61 -7.64 6.07
N LYS A 91 20.94 -8.78 5.91
CA LYS A 91 21.37 -9.81 4.96
C LYS A 91 20.88 -9.47 3.56
N HIS A 92 21.80 -9.39 2.60
CA HIS A 92 21.47 -9.32 1.18
C HIS A 92 20.93 -10.69 0.70
N PRO A 93 19.97 -10.74 -0.24
CA PRO A 93 19.46 -12.00 -0.78
C PRO A 93 20.53 -12.95 -1.34
N MET A 94 21.65 -12.40 -1.83
CA MET A 94 22.82 -13.18 -2.29
C MET A 94 23.71 -13.72 -1.16
N GLY A 95 23.30 -13.57 0.11
CA GLY A 95 23.90 -14.26 1.25
C GLY A 95 24.97 -13.48 2.04
N TYR A 96 25.43 -12.33 1.55
CA TYR A 96 26.36 -11.46 2.28
C TYR A 96 25.63 -10.42 3.16
N GLU A 97 26.33 -9.88 4.14
CA GLU A 97 25.81 -8.82 5.02
C GLU A 97 26.08 -7.43 4.43
N MET A 98 25.11 -6.53 4.56
CA MET A 98 25.19 -5.12 4.21
C MET A 98 25.06 -4.27 5.47
N LYS A 99 25.73 -3.12 5.50
CA LYS A 99 25.65 -2.16 6.59
C LYS A 99 25.81 -0.75 6.03
N LEU A 100 25.06 0.21 6.55
CA LEU A 100 25.28 1.61 6.23
C LEU A 100 26.62 2.08 6.79
N ARG A 101 27.25 3.05 6.11
CA ARG A 101 28.47 3.69 6.62
C ARG A 101 28.17 4.48 7.91
N GLU A 102 27.04 5.18 7.92
CA GLU A 102 26.52 6.00 9.00
C GLU A 102 25.00 5.76 9.11
N PRO A 103 24.41 5.74 10.32
CA PRO A 103 22.97 5.69 10.50
C PRO A 103 22.24 6.88 9.87
N LEU A 104 20.96 6.69 9.55
CA LEU A 104 20.08 7.74 9.02
C LEU A 104 19.35 8.46 10.16
N ASP A 105 18.93 9.69 9.89
CA ASP A 105 18.14 10.54 10.80
C ASP A 105 16.63 10.27 10.68
N PHE A 106 16.17 9.86 9.50
CA PHE A 106 14.77 9.51 9.26
C PHE A 106 14.59 8.40 8.22
N TYR A 107 13.48 7.67 8.33
CA TYR A 107 13.21 6.51 7.48
C TYR A 107 11.72 6.19 7.31
N ALA A 108 11.30 5.71 6.15
CA ALA A 108 9.96 5.17 5.97
C ALA A 108 9.98 3.88 5.13
N VAL A 109 9.34 2.84 5.65
CA VAL A 109 8.96 1.67 4.85
C VAL A 109 7.75 2.06 4.02
N THR A 110 7.85 1.92 2.70
CA THR A 110 6.82 2.29 1.73
C THR A 110 6.56 1.15 0.76
N ASP A 111 6.24 -0.03 1.29
CA ASP A 111 5.82 -1.17 0.48
C ASP A 111 4.60 -0.81 -0.40
N HIS A 112 4.47 -1.48 -1.55
CA HIS A 112 3.33 -1.27 -2.45
C HIS A 112 1.99 -1.51 -1.76
N GLY A 113 1.12 -0.50 -1.74
CA GLY A 113 -0.24 -0.62 -1.23
C GLY A 113 -1.10 -1.56 -2.07
N ILE A 114 -0.76 -1.76 -3.34
CA ILE A 114 -1.35 -2.82 -4.16
C ILE A 114 -0.69 -4.17 -3.81
N PHE A 115 -1.49 -5.19 -3.52
CA PHE A 115 -1.00 -6.54 -3.18
C PHE A 115 -0.06 -6.59 -1.95
N LEU A 116 -0.12 -5.60 -1.05
CA LEU A 116 0.64 -5.58 0.19
C LEU A 116 0.47 -6.88 0.98
N GLY A 117 1.58 -7.55 1.30
CA GLY A 117 1.65 -8.83 2.02
C GLY A 117 1.19 -10.05 1.23
N MET A 118 0.61 -9.87 0.04
CA MET A 118 -0.07 -10.96 -0.66
C MET A 118 0.91 -11.99 -1.25
N VAL A 119 2.03 -11.57 -1.84
CA VAL A 119 2.98 -12.52 -2.45
C VAL A 119 3.65 -13.39 -1.40
N GLU A 120 4.03 -12.81 -0.25
CA GLU A 120 4.51 -13.59 0.89
C GLU A 120 3.48 -14.63 1.31
N ALA A 121 2.22 -14.24 1.48
CA ALA A 121 1.16 -15.16 1.88
C ALA A 121 0.87 -16.24 0.83
N LEU A 122 0.97 -15.94 -0.46
CA LEU A 122 0.84 -16.93 -1.54
C LEU A 122 1.99 -17.94 -1.53
N ALA A 123 3.20 -17.48 -1.20
CA ALA A 123 4.39 -18.32 -1.16
C ALA A 123 4.46 -19.23 0.07
N ASP A 124 3.88 -18.79 1.20
CA ASP A 124 3.80 -19.57 2.43
C ASP A 124 2.66 -20.60 2.35
N THR A 125 3.03 -21.87 2.17
CA THR A 125 2.13 -23.02 2.05
C THR A 125 1.33 -23.34 3.32
N THR A 126 1.51 -22.58 4.41
CA THR A 126 0.70 -22.71 5.63
C THR A 126 -0.54 -21.79 5.62
N THR A 127 -0.57 -20.77 4.75
CA THR A 127 -1.70 -19.83 4.69
C THR A 127 -2.92 -20.43 3.98
N LYS A 128 -4.10 -19.83 4.19
CA LYS A 128 -5.32 -20.24 3.50
C LYS A 128 -5.32 -19.88 2.01
N ILE A 129 -4.70 -18.75 1.65
CA ILE A 129 -4.66 -18.25 0.28
C ILE A 129 -3.70 -19.07 -0.58
N SER A 130 -2.62 -19.60 -0.01
CA SER A 130 -1.67 -20.47 -0.72
C SER A 130 -2.23 -21.84 -1.08
N GLN A 131 -3.32 -22.29 -0.44
CA GLN A 131 -4.00 -23.55 -0.79
C GLN A 131 -4.81 -23.48 -2.10
N LYS A 132 -4.87 -22.32 -2.76
CA LYS A 132 -5.58 -22.16 -4.02
C LYS A 132 -4.69 -22.55 -5.20
N PRO A 133 -5.23 -23.16 -6.27
CA PRO A 133 -4.42 -23.58 -7.42
C PRO A 133 -3.59 -22.46 -8.06
N PHE A 134 -4.09 -21.22 -8.05
CA PHE A 134 -3.36 -20.08 -8.61
C PHE A 134 -2.12 -19.69 -7.80
N ALA A 135 -1.98 -20.17 -6.56
CA ALA A 135 -0.87 -19.81 -5.68
C ALA A 135 0.33 -20.75 -5.84
N GLU A 136 0.13 -21.93 -6.44
CA GLU A 136 1.17 -22.94 -6.68
C GLU A 136 2.47 -22.36 -7.29
N PRO A 137 2.40 -21.45 -8.30
CA PRO A 137 3.62 -20.85 -8.85
C PRO A 137 4.43 -19.99 -7.87
N PHE A 138 3.83 -19.54 -6.77
CA PHE A 138 4.51 -18.72 -5.76
C PHE A 138 5.10 -19.56 -4.62
N HIS A 139 4.73 -20.83 -4.50
CA HIS A 139 5.10 -21.66 -3.35
C HIS A 139 6.60 -21.71 -3.16
N ASN A 140 7.04 -21.52 -1.91
CA ASN A 140 8.44 -21.63 -1.52
C ASN A 140 9.39 -20.68 -2.28
N LEU A 141 8.88 -19.55 -2.81
CA LEU A 141 9.65 -18.66 -3.68
C LEU A 141 11.01 -18.31 -3.07
N ASN A 142 11.07 -17.92 -1.80
CA ASN A 142 12.31 -17.49 -1.14
C ASN A 142 12.95 -18.57 -0.25
N ARG A 143 12.64 -19.85 -0.49
CA ARG A 143 13.39 -20.95 0.14
C ARG A 143 14.80 -21.06 -0.49
N PRO A 144 15.83 -21.49 0.27
CA PRO A 144 17.20 -21.59 -0.24
C PRO A 144 17.33 -22.38 -1.55
N GLU A 145 16.53 -23.42 -1.72
CA GLU A 145 16.54 -24.28 -2.92
C GLU A 145 16.08 -23.52 -4.18
N ASN A 146 15.28 -22.46 -4.00
CA ASN A 146 14.71 -21.64 -5.07
C ASN A 146 15.45 -20.30 -5.26
N MET A 147 16.54 -20.05 -4.53
CA MET A 147 17.35 -18.82 -4.59
C MET A 147 18.62 -19.04 -5.41
N ASN A 148 18.47 -19.30 -6.72
CA ASN A 148 19.57 -19.59 -7.63
C ASN A 148 19.38 -18.93 -9.01
N ASP A 149 20.43 -18.90 -9.83
CA ASP A 149 20.42 -18.23 -11.14
C ASP A 149 19.34 -18.78 -12.09
N SER A 150 19.02 -20.07 -12.01
CA SER A 150 17.96 -20.68 -12.82
C SER A 150 16.55 -20.22 -12.44
N SER A 151 16.33 -19.73 -11.21
CA SER A 151 15.03 -19.21 -10.77
C SER A 151 14.69 -17.81 -11.29
N PHE A 152 15.69 -17.08 -11.83
CA PHE A 152 15.50 -15.68 -12.21
C PHE A 152 14.41 -15.49 -13.28
N GLY A 153 14.41 -16.35 -14.31
CA GLY A 153 13.41 -16.28 -15.39
C GLY A 153 11.98 -16.52 -14.89
N GLU A 154 11.80 -17.50 -13.99
CA GLU A 154 10.50 -17.80 -13.38
C GLU A 154 10.02 -16.64 -12.50
N ARG A 155 10.90 -16.07 -11.67
CA ARG A 155 10.61 -14.89 -10.84
C ARG A 155 10.23 -13.67 -11.70
N ALA A 156 10.98 -13.41 -12.77
CA ALA A 156 10.67 -12.31 -13.68
C ALA A 156 9.30 -12.50 -14.37
N ASN A 157 8.93 -13.73 -14.69
CA ASN A 157 7.60 -14.06 -15.21
C ASN A 157 6.50 -13.86 -14.15
N LEU A 158 6.72 -14.28 -12.90
CA LEU A 158 5.79 -14.04 -11.80
C LEU A 158 5.59 -12.55 -11.54
N PHE A 159 6.68 -11.78 -11.45
CA PHE A 159 6.66 -10.33 -11.32
C PHE A 159 5.85 -9.67 -12.45
N SER A 160 6.15 -10.04 -13.70
CA SER A 160 5.41 -9.55 -14.86
C SER A 160 3.93 -9.90 -14.81
N GLY A 161 3.58 -11.06 -14.26
CA GLY A 161 2.19 -11.47 -14.08
C GLY A 161 1.44 -10.65 -13.03
N VAL A 162 2.12 -10.26 -11.95
CA VAL A 162 1.58 -9.31 -10.96
C VAL A 162 1.35 -7.95 -11.62
N LEU A 163 2.34 -7.40 -12.33
CA LEU A 163 2.27 -6.09 -13.00
C LEU A 163 1.18 -6.00 -14.07
N ARG A 164 1.06 -7.03 -14.91
CA ARG A 164 0.07 -7.08 -16.00
C ARG A 164 -1.35 -7.35 -15.49
N GLY A 165 -1.52 -7.54 -14.18
CA GLY A 165 -2.79 -7.92 -13.59
C GLY A 165 -3.27 -9.29 -14.04
N THR A 166 -2.39 -10.18 -14.53
CA THR A 166 -2.81 -11.55 -14.92
C THR A 166 -3.18 -12.39 -13.70
N ILE A 167 -2.78 -11.95 -12.51
CA ILE A 167 -3.27 -12.48 -11.24
C ILE A 167 -4.61 -11.88 -10.80
N VAL A 168 -5.12 -10.84 -11.47
CA VAL A 168 -6.43 -10.24 -11.16
C VAL A 168 -7.50 -11.20 -11.64
N ASN A 169 -8.05 -11.96 -10.70
CA ASN A 169 -9.05 -12.99 -10.98
C ASN A 169 -10.34 -12.63 -10.24
N PRO A 170 -11.19 -11.76 -10.80
CA PRO A 170 -12.41 -11.33 -10.14
C PRO A 170 -13.41 -12.50 -10.03
N TYR A 171 -14.26 -12.43 -9.01
CA TYR A 171 -15.46 -13.26 -8.97
C TYR A 171 -16.46 -12.79 -10.05
N PRO A 172 -17.35 -13.68 -10.54
CA PRO A 172 -18.44 -13.27 -11.42
C PRO A 172 -19.29 -12.17 -10.79
N TYR A 173 -19.88 -11.30 -11.60
CA TYR A 173 -20.60 -10.10 -11.14
C TYR A 173 -21.72 -10.37 -10.12
N TRP A 174 -22.34 -11.56 -10.17
CA TRP A 174 -23.41 -11.99 -9.27
C TRP A 174 -22.91 -12.52 -7.91
N HIS A 175 -21.60 -12.72 -7.76
CA HIS A 175 -21.05 -13.34 -6.56
C HIS A 175 -21.17 -12.40 -5.35
N PRO A 176 -21.50 -12.91 -4.14
CA PRO A 176 -21.67 -12.08 -2.94
C PRO A 176 -20.48 -11.17 -2.61
N LYS A 177 -19.25 -11.60 -2.94
CA LYS A 177 -18.05 -10.75 -2.78
C LYS A 177 -18.03 -9.53 -3.69
N VAL A 178 -18.61 -9.59 -4.89
CA VAL A 178 -18.73 -8.42 -5.78
C VAL A 178 -19.74 -7.42 -5.21
N ILE A 179 -20.86 -7.92 -4.68
CA ILE A 179 -21.85 -7.10 -3.99
C ILE A 179 -21.22 -6.45 -2.75
N LYS A 180 -20.45 -7.23 -1.96
CA LYS A 180 -19.69 -6.71 -0.82
C LYS A 180 -18.70 -5.63 -1.25
N ALA A 181 -17.93 -5.86 -2.31
CA ALA A 181 -16.98 -4.87 -2.83
C ALA A 181 -17.66 -3.54 -3.17
N TRP A 182 -18.84 -3.60 -3.79
CA TRP A 182 -19.66 -2.42 -4.07
C TRP A 182 -20.18 -1.75 -2.79
N LEU A 183 -20.68 -2.53 -1.83
CA LEU A 183 -21.14 -2.01 -0.53
C LEU A 183 -20.02 -1.40 0.31
N THR A 184 -18.77 -1.86 0.17
CA THR A 184 -17.65 -1.39 1.01
C THR A 184 -16.67 -0.49 0.28
N LYS A 185 -16.99 -0.06 -0.96
CA LYS A 185 -16.09 0.68 -1.86
C LYS A 185 -14.67 0.13 -1.84
N ASN A 186 -14.57 -1.19 -1.94
CA ASN A 186 -13.31 -1.91 -1.90
C ASN A 186 -13.39 -3.00 -2.96
N THR A 187 -12.91 -2.68 -4.15
CA THR A 187 -12.87 -3.60 -5.30
C THR A 187 -11.97 -4.81 -5.05
N ALA A 188 -10.96 -4.69 -4.18
CA ALA A 188 -10.02 -5.77 -3.89
C ALA A 188 -10.70 -7.00 -3.29
N VAL A 189 -11.75 -6.83 -2.45
CA VAL A 189 -12.49 -7.98 -1.87
C VAL A 189 -13.27 -8.78 -2.92
N ALA A 190 -13.43 -8.28 -4.14
CA ALA A 190 -14.00 -9.01 -5.27
C ALA A 190 -12.96 -9.86 -6.03
N LEU A 191 -11.69 -9.86 -5.62
CA LEU A 191 -10.63 -10.65 -6.27
C LEU A 191 -10.44 -11.99 -5.54
N LYS A 192 -10.26 -13.07 -6.31
CA LYS A 192 -9.95 -14.41 -5.76
C LYS A 192 -8.53 -14.49 -5.21
N THR A 193 -7.64 -13.67 -5.75
CA THR A 193 -6.21 -13.59 -5.43
C THR A 193 -5.89 -12.60 -4.33
N PHE A 194 -6.91 -12.04 -3.67
CA PHE A 194 -6.76 -11.06 -2.61
C PHE A 194 -7.36 -11.59 -1.31
N ASP A 195 -6.57 -11.51 -0.24
CA ASP A 195 -6.99 -11.81 1.13
C ASP A 195 -6.87 -10.53 1.95
N TYR A 196 -8.02 -10.04 2.42
CA TYR A 196 -8.09 -8.74 3.07
C TYR A 196 -7.44 -8.74 4.46
N ASP A 197 -7.46 -9.89 5.15
CA ASP A 197 -6.89 -9.98 6.49
C ASP A 197 -5.36 -9.99 6.39
N VAL A 198 -4.80 -10.69 5.40
CA VAL A 198 -3.36 -10.63 5.07
C VAL A 198 -2.95 -9.19 4.77
N HIS A 199 -3.68 -8.50 3.89
CA HIS A 199 -3.38 -7.14 3.47
C HIS A 199 -3.41 -6.15 4.65
N LYS A 200 -4.45 -6.21 5.48
CA LYS A 200 -4.55 -5.39 6.69
C LYS A 200 -3.48 -5.72 7.73
N SER A 201 -3.15 -6.99 7.89
CA SER A 201 -2.13 -7.41 8.85
C SER A 201 -0.75 -6.89 8.44
N ALA A 202 -0.40 -6.96 7.16
CA ALA A 202 0.86 -6.41 6.66
C ALA A 202 0.92 -4.88 6.85
N TRP A 203 -0.19 -4.18 6.56
CA TRP A 203 -0.28 -2.73 6.80
C TRP A 203 -0.11 -2.36 8.28
N ALA A 204 -0.85 -3.05 9.16
CA ALA A 204 -0.76 -2.83 10.59
C ALA A 204 0.64 -3.12 11.13
N ASP A 205 1.33 -4.11 10.57
CA ASP A 205 2.70 -4.45 10.95
C ASP A 205 3.72 -3.37 10.52
N ILE A 206 3.56 -2.78 9.33
CA ILE A 206 4.35 -1.62 8.89
C ILE A 206 4.13 -0.43 9.81
N ALA A 207 2.87 -0.10 10.11
CA ALA A 207 2.53 1.01 10.99
C ALA A 207 3.07 0.78 12.42
N ARG A 208 2.91 -0.43 12.96
CA ARG A 208 3.49 -0.84 14.24
C ARG A 208 5.00 -0.67 14.25
N ALA A 209 5.71 -1.18 13.24
CA ALA A 209 7.17 -1.10 13.19
C ALA A 209 7.65 0.35 13.11
N ALA A 210 6.96 1.20 12.33
CA ALA A 210 7.22 2.63 12.29
C ALA A 210 7.08 3.24 13.68
N GLU A 211 5.95 3.02 14.35
CA GLU A 211 5.69 3.56 15.69
C GLU A 211 6.71 3.04 16.71
N GLU A 212 7.06 1.75 16.71
CA GLU A 212 8.08 1.17 17.59
C GLU A 212 9.45 1.81 17.42
N HIS A 213 9.84 2.10 16.18
CA HIS A 213 11.18 2.58 15.86
C HIS A 213 11.32 4.10 15.95
N ASN A 214 10.23 4.85 16.09
CA ASN A 214 10.27 6.30 16.24
C ASN A 214 10.90 6.71 17.60
N ASP A 215 12.01 7.44 17.59
CA ASP A 215 12.62 8.02 18.80
C ASP A 215 12.77 9.54 18.59
N PRO A 216 11.70 10.32 18.88
CA PRO A 216 11.68 11.76 18.62
C PRO A 216 12.92 12.48 19.15
N GLY A 217 13.58 13.23 18.27
CA GLY A 217 14.83 13.94 18.57
C GLY A 217 16.12 13.13 18.36
N LYS A 218 16.02 11.83 18.06
CA LYS A 218 17.17 10.99 17.65
C LYS A 218 16.98 10.30 16.31
N PHE A 219 15.78 9.77 16.04
CA PHE A 219 15.45 9.08 14.81
C PHE A 219 13.95 9.21 14.53
N THR A 220 13.58 9.68 13.34
CA THR A 220 12.18 9.82 12.96
C THR A 220 11.77 8.75 11.97
N SER A 221 10.77 7.95 12.32
CA SER A 221 10.11 7.05 11.38
C SER A 221 8.75 7.60 10.99
N PHE A 222 8.26 7.19 9.82
CA PHE A 222 6.93 7.55 9.35
C PHE A 222 6.13 6.31 8.98
N ILE A 223 4.83 6.34 9.29
CA ILE A 223 3.86 5.44 8.67
C ILE A 223 3.72 5.85 7.20
N GLY A 224 3.89 4.91 6.28
CA GLY A 224 3.81 5.20 4.86
C GLY A 224 3.67 3.95 3.99
N TYR A 225 3.27 4.16 2.74
CA TYR A 225 3.16 3.11 1.71
C TYR A 225 3.39 3.70 0.32
N GLU A 226 3.66 2.86 -0.67
CA GLU A 226 3.69 3.29 -2.06
C GLU A 226 2.32 3.12 -2.74
N PHE A 227 1.79 4.21 -3.29
CA PHE A 227 0.72 4.19 -4.27
C PHE A 227 1.28 4.02 -5.68
N THR A 228 0.93 2.91 -6.31
CA THR A 228 1.47 2.49 -7.61
C THR A 228 0.39 2.49 -8.67
N SER A 229 0.22 3.58 -9.43
CA SER A 229 -0.66 3.56 -10.60
C SER A 229 0.11 3.31 -11.90
N SER A 230 -0.61 3.03 -12.98
CA SER A 230 -0.06 3.11 -14.34
C SER A 230 -1.11 3.68 -15.29
N THR A 231 -0.67 4.26 -16.40
CA THR A 231 -1.58 4.68 -17.46
C THR A 231 -1.81 3.53 -18.45
N ASN A 232 -2.89 3.61 -19.22
CA ASN A 232 -3.15 2.67 -20.33
C ASN A 232 -2.24 2.95 -21.55
N VAL A 233 -1.48 4.04 -21.52
CA VAL A 233 -0.61 4.49 -22.58
C VAL A 233 0.82 4.04 -22.24
N GLU A 234 1.35 3.12 -23.03
CA GLU A 234 2.74 2.66 -22.97
C GLU A 234 3.20 2.01 -21.65
N GLY A 235 2.28 1.77 -20.70
CA GLY A 235 2.57 1.04 -19.45
C GLY A 235 3.43 1.84 -18.45
N GLY A 236 3.48 3.16 -18.59
CA GLY A 236 4.22 4.04 -17.68
C GLY A 236 3.70 3.99 -16.26
N ASN A 237 4.60 3.76 -15.30
CA ASN A 237 4.29 3.67 -13.88
C ASN A 237 4.29 5.06 -13.21
N LEU A 238 3.25 5.33 -12.42
CA LEU A 238 3.06 6.56 -11.66
C LEU A 238 3.08 6.22 -10.17
N HIS A 239 4.29 6.13 -9.62
CA HIS A 239 4.50 5.80 -8.22
C HIS A 239 4.56 7.04 -7.34
N ARG A 240 3.99 6.94 -6.14
CA ARG A 240 4.06 7.98 -5.10
C ARG A 240 4.20 7.34 -3.73
N ASN A 241 5.12 7.84 -2.91
CA ASN A 241 5.18 7.48 -1.50
C ASN A 241 4.23 8.36 -0.73
N VAL A 242 3.22 7.72 -0.12
CA VAL A 242 2.25 8.38 0.75
C VAL A 242 2.75 8.26 2.18
N ILE A 243 3.05 9.40 2.79
CA ILE A 243 3.59 9.51 4.15
C ILE A 243 2.58 10.23 5.03
N PHE A 244 2.24 9.62 6.18
CA PHE A 244 1.33 10.20 7.16
C PHE A 244 2.09 11.04 8.19
N ASN A 245 1.47 12.11 8.67
CA ASN A 245 2.10 13.04 9.60
C ASN A 245 1.99 12.64 11.09
N SER A 246 1.33 11.51 11.39
CA SER A 246 1.04 11.08 12.76
C SER A 246 0.88 9.56 12.84
N SER A 247 0.66 9.06 14.06
CA SER A 247 0.29 7.66 14.33
C SER A 247 -1.11 7.30 13.84
N GLN A 248 -1.93 8.30 13.51
CA GLN A 248 -3.28 8.09 12.99
C GLN A 248 -3.21 7.89 11.47
N ALA A 249 -3.66 6.72 11.02
CA ALA A 249 -3.69 6.38 9.60
C ALA A 249 -4.92 5.51 9.26
N PRO A 250 -5.31 5.42 7.99
CA PRO A 250 -6.36 4.53 7.54
C PRO A 250 -6.13 3.07 7.95
N VAL A 251 -7.20 2.31 8.20
CA VAL A 251 -7.15 0.88 8.56
C VAL A 251 -6.57 0.00 7.44
N ARG A 252 -6.49 0.54 6.21
CA ARG A 252 -5.85 -0.04 5.04
C ARG A 252 -5.32 1.08 4.13
N PRO A 253 -4.30 0.85 3.32
CA PRO A 253 -3.93 1.75 2.24
C PRO A 253 -5.05 1.89 1.20
N TRP A 254 -5.11 3.06 0.56
CA TRP A 254 -5.89 3.28 -0.66
C TRP A 254 -4.94 3.10 -1.85
N SER A 255 -5.25 2.20 -2.77
CA SER A 255 -4.29 1.72 -3.76
C SER A 255 -4.84 1.82 -5.17
N ARG A 256 -4.03 1.42 -6.16
CA ARG A 256 -4.46 1.30 -7.56
C ARG A 256 -5.70 0.42 -7.76
N ILE A 257 -5.94 -0.53 -6.85
CA ILE A 257 -7.15 -1.36 -6.90
C ILE A 257 -8.40 -0.47 -6.72
N ASP A 258 -8.31 0.57 -5.90
CA ASP A 258 -9.40 1.53 -5.66
C ASP A 258 -9.57 2.49 -6.83
N SER A 259 -8.49 3.07 -7.36
CA SER A 259 -8.49 3.79 -8.64
C SER A 259 -7.10 3.91 -9.25
N ILE A 260 -7.06 3.89 -10.59
CA ILE A 260 -5.84 4.13 -11.38
C ILE A 260 -5.57 5.62 -11.62
N ASN A 261 -6.51 6.50 -11.30
CA ASN A 261 -6.31 7.95 -11.47
C ASN A 261 -5.55 8.52 -10.26
N PRO A 262 -4.35 9.09 -10.43
CA PRO A 262 -3.64 9.74 -9.33
C PRO A 262 -4.40 10.91 -8.69
N GLU A 263 -5.27 11.60 -9.43
CA GLU A 263 -6.09 12.69 -8.86
C GLU A 263 -7.11 12.19 -7.83
N ASP A 264 -7.57 10.94 -8.00
CA ASP A 264 -8.47 10.31 -7.04
C ASP A 264 -7.72 10.01 -5.71
N LEU A 265 -6.38 9.86 -5.74
CA LEU A 265 -5.54 9.76 -4.54
C LEU A 265 -5.61 11.07 -3.74
N TRP A 266 -5.42 12.22 -4.40
CA TRP A 266 -5.51 13.53 -3.73
C TRP A 266 -6.89 13.79 -3.17
N THR A 267 -7.94 13.46 -3.94
CA THR A 267 -9.33 13.55 -3.48
C THR A 267 -9.55 12.66 -2.24
N TRP A 268 -8.96 11.48 -2.19
CA TRP A 268 -9.01 10.61 -1.01
C TRP A 268 -8.23 11.19 0.18
N MET A 269 -7.03 11.74 -0.05
CA MET A 269 -6.23 12.42 0.98
C MET A 269 -6.95 13.63 1.57
N ASP A 270 -7.68 14.41 0.78
CA ASP A 270 -8.50 15.52 1.27
C ASP A 270 -9.59 15.05 2.23
N LYS A 271 -10.24 13.91 1.94
CA LYS A 271 -11.22 13.29 2.86
C LYS A 271 -10.58 12.79 4.15
N LEU A 272 -9.31 12.37 4.13
CA LEU A 272 -8.57 12.06 5.35
C LEU A 272 -8.29 13.32 6.16
N ARG A 273 -7.94 14.43 5.47
CA ARG A 273 -7.68 15.72 6.10
C ARG A 273 -8.93 16.27 6.78
N ASP A 274 -10.11 16.11 6.17
CA ASP A 274 -11.41 16.42 6.79
C ASP A 274 -11.68 15.61 8.08
N LYS A 275 -10.98 14.48 8.26
CA LYS A 275 -11.03 13.63 9.45
C LYS A 275 -9.87 13.88 10.43
N GLY A 276 -9.04 14.88 10.16
CA GLY A 276 -7.91 15.27 11.02
C GLY A 276 -6.61 14.52 10.74
N VAL A 277 -6.53 13.70 9.68
CA VAL A 277 -5.31 12.97 9.30
C VAL A 277 -4.70 13.62 8.06
N ASP A 278 -3.49 14.18 8.19
CA ASP A 278 -2.78 14.78 7.06
C ASP A 278 -1.75 13.81 6.48
N SER A 279 -1.51 13.94 5.18
CA SER A 279 -0.57 13.09 4.46
C SER A 279 0.03 13.81 3.26
N LEU A 280 1.18 13.33 2.81
CA LEU A 280 1.87 13.84 1.63
C LEU A 280 2.16 12.70 0.66
N ALA A 281 1.97 12.94 -0.64
CA ALA A 281 2.26 11.98 -1.70
C ALA A 281 3.45 12.47 -2.56
N MET A 282 4.63 11.86 -2.41
CA MET A 282 5.84 12.24 -3.13
C MET A 282 6.03 11.38 -4.39
N PRO A 283 6.05 11.95 -5.61
CA PRO A 283 6.35 11.19 -6.81
C PRO A 283 7.82 10.75 -6.83
N HIS A 284 8.07 9.56 -7.36
CA HIS A 284 9.44 9.04 -7.56
C HIS A 284 9.51 8.19 -8.86
N ASN A 285 10.71 7.74 -9.24
CA ASN A 285 10.95 6.92 -10.45
C ASN A 285 10.31 7.51 -11.73
N SER A 286 10.47 8.82 -11.94
CA SER A 286 9.87 9.52 -13.08
C SER A 286 10.30 8.97 -14.44
N ASN A 287 11.48 8.37 -14.54
CA ASN A 287 11.93 7.63 -15.72
C ASN A 287 11.04 6.41 -16.05
N GLY A 288 10.54 5.71 -15.02
CA GLY A 288 9.61 4.58 -15.17
C GLY A 288 8.20 4.97 -15.58
N SER A 289 7.87 6.27 -15.56
CA SER A 289 6.59 6.79 -16.03
C SER A 289 6.49 6.90 -17.55
N ASN A 290 7.60 6.73 -18.28
CA ASN A 290 7.65 6.92 -19.72
C ASN A 290 7.09 8.29 -20.16
N GLY A 291 7.48 9.34 -19.44
CA GLY A 291 7.05 10.72 -19.68
C GLY A 291 5.73 11.11 -19.02
N GLN A 292 4.89 10.15 -18.61
CA GLN A 292 3.55 10.39 -18.08
C GLN A 292 3.53 11.22 -16.79
N MET A 293 4.62 11.23 -16.01
CA MET A 293 4.72 12.04 -14.80
C MET A 293 4.87 13.55 -15.07
N PHE A 294 5.24 13.92 -16.30
CA PHE A 294 5.46 15.31 -16.73
C PHE A 294 4.44 15.76 -17.78
N GLU A 295 3.32 15.06 -17.89
CA GLU A 295 2.25 15.44 -18.81
C GLU A 295 1.68 16.82 -18.44
N MET A 296 1.31 17.57 -19.49
CA MET A 296 0.68 18.89 -19.34
C MET A 296 -0.85 18.80 -19.35
N GLU A 297 -1.37 17.58 -19.27
CA GLU A 297 -2.78 17.24 -19.20
C GLU A 297 -3.04 16.38 -17.96
N THR A 298 -4.25 16.49 -17.42
CA THR A 298 -4.78 15.63 -16.37
C THR A 298 -4.84 14.17 -16.83
N PHE A 299 -5.03 13.23 -15.90
CA PHE A 299 -5.15 11.80 -16.22
C PHE A 299 -6.26 11.50 -17.24
N ARG A 300 -7.28 12.37 -17.32
CA ARG A 300 -8.42 12.25 -18.26
C ARG A 300 -8.22 13.01 -19.58
N GLY A 301 -7.06 13.62 -19.81
CA GLY A 301 -6.73 14.37 -21.04
C GLY A 301 -7.30 15.80 -21.08
N TYR A 302 -7.68 16.37 -19.94
CA TYR A 302 -8.03 17.79 -19.85
C TYR A 302 -6.80 18.66 -19.58
N PRO A 303 -6.76 19.92 -20.02
CA PRO A 303 -5.68 20.85 -19.65
C PRO A 303 -5.56 20.98 -18.13
N ILE A 304 -4.32 21.06 -17.62
CA ILE A 304 -4.06 21.37 -16.21
C ILE A 304 -4.58 22.78 -15.89
N ASP A 305 -5.25 22.93 -14.76
CA ASP A 305 -5.77 24.19 -14.23
C ASP A 305 -5.37 24.39 -12.76
N ASN A 306 -5.85 25.46 -12.12
CA ASN A 306 -5.51 25.78 -10.73
C ASN A 306 -6.07 24.78 -9.70
N ALA A 307 -6.97 23.89 -10.08
CA ALA A 307 -7.53 22.88 -9.17
C ALA A 307 -6.67 21.61 -9.11
N TYR A 308 -5.74 21.43 -10.06
CA TYR A 308 -4.72 20.38 -10.07
C TYR A 308 -3.53 20.79 -9.19
#